data_AF-A0A957AKS1-F1
#
_entry.id   AF-A0A957AKS1-F1
#
_cell.length_a   1.000
_cell.length_b   1.000
_cell.length_c   1.000
_cell.angle_alpha   90.00
_cell.angle_beta   90.00
_cell.angle_gamma   90.00
#
_symmetry.space_group_name_H-M   'P 1'
#
loop_
_entity.id
_entity.type
_entity.pdbx_description
1 polymer ?
#
loop_
_entity_poly.entity_id
_entity_poly.type
_entity_poly.pdbx_seq_one_letter_code
_entity_poly.pdbx_strand_id
1 'polypeptide(L)'
;MTIERKVSPDLAPPPGYAHVAAAQGCRLVLTAGGVPLDAQGNLVGEGDVAAQTRQVIANLIEQLRLGGASPEDVLKTTVYVAATENPDLVTAW
;
A
#
# COMPACT_ATOMS: atom_id res chain seq x y z
N MET A 1 -10.20 4.39 -15.29
CA MET A 1 -9.11 5.39 -15.24
C MET A 1 -7.86 4.73 -15.81
N THR A 2 -7.10 5.37 -16.70
CA THR A 2 -5.88 4.75 -17.22
C THR A 2 -4.68 5.30 -16.49
N ILE A 3 -4.05 4.45 -15.67
CA ILE A 3 -2.78 4.76 -15.02
C ILE A 3 -1.66 4.25 -15.91
N GLU A 4 -0.81 5.15 -16.39
CA GLU A 4 0.40 4.80 -17.13
C GLU A 4 1.50 4.43 -16.12
N ARG A 5 2.13 3.26 -16.31
CA ARG A 5 3.22 2.77 -15.45
C ARG A 5 4.48 2.57 -16.29
N LYS A 6 5.61 3.14 -15.84
CA LYS A 6 6.90 3.10 -16.56
C LYS A 6 8.02 2.59 -15.66
N VAL A 7 8.86 1.74 -16.23
CA VAL A 7 10.13 1.30 -15.65
C VAL A 7 11.26 1.86 -16.51
N SER A 8 12.30 2.37 -15.87
CA SER A 8 13.48 2.89 -16.57
C SER A 8 14.45 1.75 -16.86
N PRO A 9 15.00 1.65 -18.08
CA PRO A 9 16.04 0.66 -18.39
C PRO A 9 17.39 0.97 -17.75
N ASP A 10 17.60 2.21 -17.29
CA ASP A 10 18.87 2.69 -16.72
C ASP A 10 18.95 2.54 -15.20
N LEU A 11 17.88 2.03 -14.56
CA LEU A 11 17.79 1.79 -13.12
C LEU A 11 17.64 0.31 -12.82
N ALA A 12 17.99 -0.09 -11.59
CA ALA A 12 17.78 -1.45 -11.13
C ALA A 12 16.27 -1.82 -11.21
N PRO A 13 15.92 -3.05 -11.66
CA PRO A 13 14.53 -3.45 -11.75
C PRO A 13 13.82 -3.39 -10.39
N PRO A 14 12.67 -2.69 -10.30
CA PRO A 14 11.92 -2.59 -9.06
C PRO A 14 11.17 -3.91 -8.78
N PRO A 15 11.17 -4.41 -7.53
CA PRO A 15 10.39 -5.60 -7.18
C PRO A 15 8.89 -5.27 -7.11
N GLY A 16 8.14 -5.58 -8.17
CA GLY A 16 6.67 -5.57 -8.12
C GLY A 16 5.98 -4.20 -8.24
N TYR A 17 6.72 -3.11 -8.55
CA TYR A 17 6.15 -1.79 -8.81
C TYR A 17 6.80 -1.12 -10.03
N ALA A 18 6.32 0.07 -10.42
CA ALA A 18 6.91 0.86 -11.50
C ALA A 18 7.62 2.10 -10.94
N HIS A 19 8.72 2.53 -11.56
CA HIS A 19 9.43 3.75 -11.15
C HIS A 19 8.53 5.00 -11.25
N VAL A 20 7.62 5.01 -12.22
CA VAL A 20 6.66 6.11 -12.42
C VAL A 20 5.26 5.53 -12.61
N ALA A 21 4.29 6.13 -11.92
CA ALA A 21 2.87 5.98 -12.21
C ALA A 21 2.28 7.38 -12.48
N ALA A 22 1.59 7.56 -13.61
CA ALA A 22 0.99 8.83 -14.01
C ALA A 22 -0.48 8.64 -14.38
N ALA A 23 -1.31 9.61 -13.96
CA ALA A 23 -2.70 9.71 -14.37
C ALA A 23 -3.07 11.17 -14.67
N GLN A 24 -4.03 11.36 -15.58
CA GLN A 24 -4.51 12.68 -15.99
C GLN A 24 -6.04 12.69 -16.04
N GLY A 25 -6.65 13.83 -15.71
CA GLY A 25 -8.11 14.03 -15.81
C GLY A 25 -8.94 13.14 -14.87
N CYS A 26 -8.36 12.66 -13.78
CA CYS A 26 -9.00 11.73 -12.84
C CYS A 26 -9.45 12.40 -11.54
N ARG A 27 -10.44 11.79 -10.88
CA ARG A 27 -10.79 12.08 -9.49
C ARG A 27 -9.69 11.52 -8.57
N LEU A 28 -9.26 12.31 -7.58
CA LEU A 28 -8.34 11.86 -6.55
C LEU A 28 -9.12 11.35 -5.32
N VAL A 29 -8.78 10.15 -4.86
CA VAL A 29 -9.24 9.57 -3.59
C VAL A 29 -8.04 9.48 -2.66
N LEU A 30 -8.13 10.13 -1.51
CA LEU A 30 -7.08 10.12 -0.48
C LEU A 30 -7.59 9.30 0.70
N THR A 31 -6.93 8.17 0.97
CA THR A 31 -7.25 7.34 2.13
C THR A 31 -6.54 7.86 3.37
N ALA A 32 -7.09 7.59 4.55
CA ALA A 32 -6.33 7.71 5.78
C ALA A 32 -5.25 6.61 5.83
N GLY A 33 -4.35 6.68 6.82
CA GLY A 33 -3.42 5.59 7.09
C GLY A 33 -4.16 4.32 7.52
N GLY A 34 -3.78 3.17 6.97
CA GLY A 34 -4.23 1.88 7.48
C GLY A 34 -3.40 1.48 8.71
N VAL A 35 -4.06 0.90 9.71
CA VAL A 35 -3.44 0.31 10.90
C VAL A 35 -3.83 -1.17 11.01
N PRO A 36 -3.03 -2.02 11.68
CA PRO A 36 -3.29 -3.46 11.75
C PRO A 36 -4.36 -3.81 12.79
N LEU A 37 -5.48 -3.09 12.78
CA LEU A 37 -6.62 -3.36 13.65
C LEU A 37 -7.72 -4.09 12.88
N ASP A 38 -8.41 -5.00 13.54
CA ASP A 38 -9.65 -5.59 13.01
C ASP A 38 -10.85 -4.62 13.14
N ALA A 39 -12.03 -5.05 12.69
CA ALA A 39 -13.25 -4.24 12.75
C ALA A 39 -13.75 -3.95 14.19
N GLN A 40 -13.25 -4.70 15.18
CA GLN A 40 -13.54 -4.51 16.60
C GLN A 40 -12.48 -3.63 17.28
N GLY A 41 -11.42 -3.25 16.56
CA GLY A 41 -10.32 -2.44 17.07
C GLY A 41 -9.19 -3.22 17.74
N ASN A 42 -9.17 -4.55 17.63
CA ASN A 42 -8.11 -5.37 18.20
C ASN A 42 -6.90 -5.42 17.26
N LEU A 43 -5.70 -5.45 17.84
CA LEU A 43 -4.47 -5.65 17.08
C LEU A 43 -4.44 -7.06 16.47
N VAL A 44 -4.20 -7.12 15.16
CA VAL A 44 -3.98 -8.37 14.42
C VAL A 44 -2.49 -8.58 14.23
N GLY A 45 -1.98 -9.76 14.59
CA GLY A 45 -0.58 -10.13 14.35
C GLY A 45 0.40 -9.47 15.32
N GLU A 46 0.14 -9.50 16.63
CA GLU A 46 1.12 -9.05 17.62
C GLU A 46 2.46 -9.78 17.44
N GLY A 47 3.54 -9.01 17.27
CA GLY A 47 4.88 -9.54 16.97
C GLY A 47 5.07 -10.13 15.56
N ASP A 48 4.04 -10.11 14.70
CA ASP A 48 4.09 -10.61 13.32
C ASP A 48 3.80 -9.47 12.33
N VAL A 49 4.86 -8.85 11.84
CA VAL A 49 4.80 -7.75 10.87
C VAL A 49 4.11 -8.18 9.55
N ALA A 50 4.27 -9.43 9.12
CA ALA A 50 3.64 -9.91 7.90
C ALA A 50 2.11 -10.05 8.09
N ALA A 51 1.66 -10.53 9.24
CA ALA A 51 0.23 -10.57 9.58
C ALA A 51 -0.36 -9.16 9.72
N GLN A 52 0.35 -8.24 10.38
CA GLN A 52 -0.04 -6.84 10.48
C GLN A 52 -0.17 -6.19 9.09
N THR A 53 0.80 -6.42 8.22
CA THR A 53 0.78 -5.89 6.84
C THR A 53 -0.43 -6.39 6.07
N ARG A 54 -0.74 -7.70 6.15
CA ARG A 54 -1.96 -8.25 5.52
C ARG A 54 -3.23 -7.57 6.02
N GLN A 55 -3.34 -7.31 7.33
CA GLN A 55 -4.49 -6.60 7.89
C GLN A 55 -4.56 -5.15 7.41
N VAL A 56 -3.43 -4.43 7.39
CA VAL A 56 -3.35 -3.05 6.88
C VAL A 56 -3.81 -2.98 5.43
N ILE A 57 -3.34 -3.90 4.58
CA ILE A 57 -3.75 -3.95 3.17
C ILE A 57 -5.25 -4.25 3.04
N ALA A 58 -5.80 -5.19 3.81
CA ALA A 58 -7.24 -5.46 3.80
C ALA A 58 -8.06 -4.21 4.19
N ASN A 59 -7.61 -3.48 5.21
CA ASN A 59 -8.25 -2.24 5.64
C ASN A 59 -8.17 -1.14 4.58
N LEU A 60 -7.04 -0.99 3.90
CA LEU A 60 -6.87 -0.02 2.81
C LEU A 60 -7.73 -0.38 1.59
N ILE A 61 -7.87 -1.66 1.26
CA ILE A 61 -8.76 -2.13 0.17
C ILE A 61 -10.21 -1.72 0.47
N GLU A 62 -10.66 -1.88 1.72
CA GLU A 62 -12.01 -1.46 2.11
C GLU A 62 -12.19 0.07 2.02
N GLN A 63 -11.17 0.85 2.42
CA GLN A 63 -11.18 2.31 2.26
C GLN A 63 -11.25 2.75 0.79
N LEU A 64 -10.49 2.10 -0.09
CA LEU A 64 -10.56 2.34 -1.54
C LEU A 64 -11.96 2.04 -2.06
N ARG A 65 -12.54 0.91 -1.66
CA ARG A 65 -13.91 0.50 -2.04
C ARG A 65 -14.94 1.55 -1.63
N LEU A 66 -14.86 2.09 -0.42
CA LEU A 66 -15.72 3.20 0.04
C LEU A 66 -15.53 4.48 -0.79
N GLY A 67 -14.31 4.74 -1.27
CA GLY A 67 -14.01 5.82 -2.20
C GLY A 67 -14.52 5.61 -3.63
N GLY A 68 -14.98 4.39 -3.96
CA GLY A 68 -15.35 3.97 -5.31
C GLY A 68 -14.14 3.67 -6.21
N ALA A 69 -13.02 3.23 -5.61
CA ALA A 69 -11.78 2.85 -6.28
C ALA A 69 -11.40 1.39 -5.96
N SER A 70 -10.47 0.83 -6.70
CA SER A 70 -9.92 -0.51 -6.49
C SER A 70 -8.39 -0.49 -6.37
N PRO A 71 -7.74 -1.60 -5.97
CA PRO A 71 -6.28 -1.65 -5.83
C PRO A 71 -5.51 -1.31 -7.11
N GLU A 72 -6.05 -1.63 -8.29
CA GLU A 72 -5.44 -1.28 -9.58
C GLU A 72 -5.43 0.22 -9.87
N ASP A 73 -6.27 1.00 -9.18
CA ASP A 73 -6.31 2.47 -9.25
C ASP A 73 -5.26 3.15 -8.34
N VAL A 74 -4.50 2.37 -7.54
CA VAL A 74 -3.48 2.93 -6.65
C VAL A 74 -2.30 3.49 -7.45
N LEU A 75 -2.06 4.79 -7.27
CA LEU A 75 -0.94 5.53 -7.87
C LEU A 75 0.31 5.56 -6.98
N LYS A 76 0.11 5.61 -5.66
CA LYS A 76 1.20 5.72 -4.68
C LYS A 76 0.74 5.14 -3.34
N THR A 77 1.63 4.40 -2.71
CA THR A 77 1.53 4.03 -1.30
C THR A 77 2.65 4.71 -0.52
N THR A 78 2.46 4.83 0.79
CA THR A 78 3.51 5.22 1.74
C THR A 78 3.43 4.24 2.90
N VAL A 79 4.52 3.52 3.15
CA VAL A 79 4.58 2.46 4.16
C VAL A 79 5.46 2.95 5.30
N TYR A 80 4.90 3.00 6.50
CA TYR A 80 5.63 3.28 7.73
C TYR A 80 5.63 2.00 8.57
N VAL A 81 6.81 1.51 8.89
CA VAL A 81 6.98 0.30 9.71
C VAL A 81 7.67 0.72 11.00
N ALA A 82 7.02 0.47 12.12
CA ALA A 82 7.65 0.61 13.42
C ALA A 82 8.56 -0.60 13.63
N ALA A 83 9.84 -0.44 13.33
CA ALA A 83 10.83 -1.50 13.43
C ALA A 83 12.09 -1.01 14.14
N THR A 84 12.74 -1.91 14.87
CA THR A 84 14.08 -1.68 15.42
C THR A 84 15.18 -2.15 14.46
N GLU A 85 14.83 -3.02 13.51
CA GLU A 85 15.76 -3.59 12.53
C GLU A 85 15.23 -3.47 11.09
N ASN A 86 16.13 -3.49 10.11
CA ASN A 86 15.80 -3.34 8.69
C ASN A 86 14.94 -4.49 8.10
N PRO A 87 15.07 -5.77 8.51
CA PRO A 87 14.32 -6.88 7.90
C PRO A 87 12.79 -6.73 7.98
N ASP A 88 12.27 -6.09 9.01
CA ASP A 88 10.82 -5.87 9.17
C ASP A 88 10.29 -4.92 8.10
N LEU A 89 11.07 -3.90 7.73
CA LEU A 89 10.71 -2.97 6.66
C LEU A 89 10.60 -3.70 5.32
N VAL A 90 11.56 -4.59 5.02
CA VAL A 90 11.55 -5.41 3.80
C VAL A 90 10.38 -6.40 3.81
N THR A 91 10.00 -6.91 4.98
CA THR A 91 8.89 -7.86 5.12
C THR A 91 7.53 -7.21 4.92
N ALA A 92 7.37 -5.95 5.33
CA ALA A 92 6.12 -5.20 5.20
C ALA A 92 5.94 -4.54 3.82
N TRP A 93 7.00 -4.50 3.01
CA TRP A 93 7.02 -3.88 1.70
C TRP A 93 6.83 -4.91 0.58
#